data_AF-A0A9P9XU20-F1
#
_entry.id   AF-A0A9P9XU20-F1
#
_cell.length_a   1.000
_cell.length_b   1.000
_cell.length_c   1.000
_cell.angle_alpha   90.00
_cell.angle_beta   90.00
_cell.angle_gamma   90.00
#
_symmetry.space_group_name_H-M   'P 1'
#
loop_
_entity.id
_entity.type
_entity.pdbx_description
1 polymer ?
#
loop_
_entity_poly.entity_id
_entity_poly.type
_entity_poly.pdbx_seq_one_letter_code
_entity_poly.pdbx_strand_id
1 'polypeptide(L)'
;MTVNFGPVGGIQGGAPPGPGGGLGYNLRDPVRSWWCHDHPLRQLLDSSHGDPGGDLFTSPGYPAFWVHHDMMDRMWTFWQAINPNKRHCEFNGRPYGHNTWANKPPPRKASLEGPIDMGYAGGSTVIGEVMDTLSGPFRYFYL
;
A
#
# COMPACT_ATOMS: atom_id res chain seq x y z
N MET A 1 -6.77 21.56 -4.38
CA MET A 1 -7.99 21.19 -3.63
C MET A 1 -7.55 20.97 -2.20
N THR A 2 -7.99 21.83 -1.28
CA THR A 2 -7.66 21.73 0.16
C THR A 2 -8.41 20.54 0.76
N VAL A 3 -7.70 19.62 1.43
CA VAL A 3 -8.34 18.54 2.19
C VAL A 3 -8.36 18.95 3.67
N ASN A 4 -9.57 19.08 4.19
CA ASN A 4 -9.89 19.48 5.56
C ASN A 4 -9.71 18.27 6.50
N PHE A 5 -8.96 18.46 7.59
CA PHE A 5 -8.84 17.47 8.66
C PHE A 5 -9.98 17.67 9.68
N GLY A 6 -10.95 16.76 9.73
CA GLY A 6 -11.86 16.63 10.86
C GLY A 6 -12.93 15.54 10.69
N PRO A 7 -13.56 15.03 11.77
CA PRO A 7 -13.29 15.24 13.19
C PRO A 7 -12.64 14.01 13.86
N VAL A 8 -11.89 14.25 14.93
CA VAL A 8 -11.51 13.21 15.91
C VAL A 8 -12.80 12.75 16.60
N GLY A 9 -13.19 11.50 16.40
CA GLY A 9 -14.43 10.92 16.95
C GLY A 9 -14.25 9.45 17.26
N GLY A 10 -14.11 9.14 18.55
CA GLY A 10 -13.97 7.78 19.08
C GLY A 10 -15.16 6.88 18.72
N ILE A 11 -14.83 5.63 18.47
CA ILE A 11 -15.78 4.53 18.30
C ILE A 11 -16.49 4.23 19.63
N GLN A 12 -17.67 4.81 19.83
CA GLN A 12 -18.67 4.29 20.75
C GLN A 12 -19.46 3.18 20.03
N GLY A 13 -19.25 1.93 20.46
CA GLY A 13 -19.96 0.77 19.94
C GLY A 13 -19.15 -0.50 20.16
N GLY A 14 -19.13 -0.99 21.40
CA GLY A 14 -18.28 -2.08 21.86
C GLY A 14 -18.52 -3.41 21.15
N ALA A 15 -17.47 -3.90 20.49
CA ALA A 15 -17.21 -5.34 20.41
C ALA A 15 -16.28 -5.69 21.58
N PRO A 16 -16.59 -6.69 22.42
CA PRO A 16 -15.66 -7.09 23.47
C PRO A 16 -14.35 -7.56 22.82
N PRO A 17 -13.18 -7.07 23.29
CA PRO A 17 -11.91 -7.47 22.74
C PRO A 17 -11.74 -8.97 22.94
N GLY A 18 -11.47 -9.70 21.84
CA GLY A 18 -11.06 -11.08 21.93
C GLY A 18 -9.77 -11.19 22.77
N PRO A 19 -9.45 -12.35 23.36
CA PRO A 19 -8.32 -12.52 24.28
C PRO A 19 -6.92 -12.23 23.70
N GLY A 20 -6.83 -11.71 22.47
CA GLY A 20 -5.57 -11.42 21.77
C GLY A 20 -5.62 -10.23 20.81
N GLY A 21 -6.52 -9.25 20.97
CA GLY A 21 -6.35 -7.90 20.41
C GLY A 21 -6.04 -7.75 18.90
N GLY A 22 -6.39 -8.70 18.04
CA GLY A 22 -6.10 -8.65 16.60
C GLY A 22 -7.33 -8.87 15.74
N LEU A 23 -7.61 -7.94 14.81
CA LEU A 23 -8.59 -8.12 13.75
C LEU A 23 -7.95 -8.96 12.62
N GLY A 24 -8.05 -10.28 12.75
CA GLY A 24 -7.58 -11.20 11.72
C GLY A 24 -8.06 -12.62 11.99
N TYR A 25 -8.96 -13.12 11.15
CA TYR A 25 -9.37 -14.52 11.14
C TYR A 25 -8.15 -15.40 10.79
N ASN A 26 -7.61 -16.10 11.79
CA ASN A 26 -6.57 -17.09 11.56
C ASN A 26 -7.26 -18.42 11.22
N LEU A 27 -7.26 -18.83 9.96
CA LEU A 27 -7.91 -20.06 9.47
C LEU A 27 -7.05 -21.33 9.68
N ARG A 28 -6.23 -21.34 10.73
CA ARG A 28 -5.42 -22.48 11.15
C ARG A 28 -5.34 -22.49 12.67
N ASP A 29 -6.17 -23.33 13.28
CA ASP A 29 -5.75 -24.28 14.31
C ASP A 29 -6.96 -25.11 14.73
N PRO A 30 -6.83 -26.45 14.73
CA PRO A 30 -6.72 -27.06 16.04
C PRO A 30 -5.85 -28.33 16.02
N VAL A 31 -4.53 -28.24 15.80
CA VAL A 31 -3.64 -29.38 16.08
C VAL A 31 -2.25 -28.94 16.55
N ARG A 32 -2.01 -29.10 17.87
CA ARG A 32 -0.70 -29.32 18.57
C ARG A 32 0.26 -28.13 18.64
N SER A 33 0.47 -27.43 19.76
CA SER A 33 0.72 -27.82 21.17
C SER A 33 2.01 -28.61 21.48
N TRP A 34 2.99 -28.74 20.57
CA TRP A 34 4.21 -29.52 20.86
C TRP A 34 5.54 -28.98 20.30
N TRP A 35 5.60 -27.72 19.85
CA TRP A 35 6.87 -27.09 19.47
C TRP A 35 7.25 -25.96 20.44
N CYS A 36 7.77 -26.37 21.60
CA CYS A 36 8.75 -25.59 22.34
C CYS A 36 9.94 -25.28 21.42
N HIS A 37 10.34 -24.02 21.30
CA HIS A 37 11.53 -23.44 21.98
C HIS A 37 11.94 -22.14 21.28
N ASP A 38 12.38 -21.20 22.10
CA ASP A 38 12.68 -19.81 21.78
C ASP A 38 13.67 -19.68 20.62
N HIS A 39 13.19 -19.20 19.48
CA HIS A 39 14.04 -18.70 18.41
C HIS A 39 13.97 -17.16 18.41
N PRO A 40 15.10 -16.44 18.54
CA PRO A 40 15.13 -14.98 18.49
C PRO A 40 14.72 -14.41 17.11
N LEU A 41 14.48 -15.27 16.12
CA LEU A 41 14.05 -14.91 14.78
C LEU A 41 12.53 -14.80 14.62
N ARG A 42 11.72 -15.24 15.60
CA ARG A 42 10.25 -15.06 15.53
C ARG A 42 9.80 -13.63 15.83
N GLN A 43 10.49 -12.91 16.72
CA GLN A 43 10.15 -11.51 17.03
C GLN A 43 10.35 -10.58 15.82
N LEU A 44 11.35 -10.87 14.97
CA LEU A 44 11.64 -10.09 13.76
C LEU A 44 10.62 -10.31 12.62
N LEU A 45 9.92 -11.45 12.61
CA LEU A 45 8.90 -11.76 11.59
C LEU A 45 7.49 -11.34 12.05
N ASP A 46 7.24 -11.37 13.35
CA ASP A 46 5.99 -10.89 13.98
C ASP A 46 5.87 -9.36 13.93
N SER A 47 7.00 -8.64 14.03
CA SER A 47 7.04 -7.17 13.88
C SER A 47 6.65 -6.67 12.48
N SER A 48 6.76 -7.52 11.45
CA SER A 48 6.30 -7.19 10.09
C SER A 48 4.77 -7.27 9.94
N HIS A 49 4.10 -7.96 10.86
CA HIS A 49 2.64 -8.12 10.89
C HIS A 49 1.97 -7.25 11.97
N GLY A 50 2.76 -6.63 12.86
CA GLY A 50 2.30 -5.63 13.82
C GLY A 50 2.44 -4.20 13.30
N ASP A 51 1.91 -3.24 14.04
CA ASP A 51 2.06 -1.82 13.73
C ASP A 51 3.53 -1.38 13.85
N PRO A 52 4.08 -0.59 12.92
CA PRO A 52 3.41 -0.03 11.73
C PRO A 52 3.41 -0.96 10.50
N GLY A 53 4.26 -2.00 10.46
CA GLY A 53 4.54 -2.78 9.25
C GLY A 53 3.33 -3.49 8.61
N GLY A 54 2.35 -3.91 9.41
CA GLY A 54 1.14 -4.59 8.95
C GLY A 54 -0.05 -3.66 8.64
N ASP A 55 0.03 -2.38 9.02
CA ASP A 55 -1.08 -1.42 8.87
C ASP A 55 -0.96 -0.60 7.58
N LEU A 56 -2.03 -0.59 6.78
CA LEU A 56 -2.03 0.05 5.45
C LEU A 56 -1.77 1.56 5.47
N PHE A 57 -2.08 2.25 6.58
CA PHE A 57 -1.98 3.70 6.66
C PHE A 57 -0.67 4.17 7.31
N THR A 58 -0.15 3.38 8.23
CA THR A 58 1.03 3.70 9.03
C THR A 58 2.27 2.91 8.62
N SER A 59 2.15 1.97 7.67
CA SER A 59 3.26 1.18 7.11
C SER A 59 4.51 1.96 6.69
N PRO A 60 4.47 3.21 6.19
CA PRO A 60 5.68 3.99 5.93
C PRO A 60 6.55 4.26 7.18
N GLY A 61 5.99 4.08 8.38
CA GLY A 61 6.71 4.17 9.65
C GLY A 61 7.72 3.02 9.88
N TYR A 62 7.63 1.93 9.12
CA TYR A 62 8.59 0.82 9.17
C TYR A 62 9.65 0.96 8.07
N PRO A 63 10.97 0.97 8.38
CA PRO A 63 12.00 1.19 7.36
C PRO A 63 11.98 0.21 6.18
N ALA A 64 11.55 -1.05 6.40
CA ALA A 64 11.48 -2.04 5.32
C ALA A 64 10.37 -1.74 4.28
N PHE A 65 9.43 -0.82 4.58
CA PHE A 65 8.40 -0.37 3.64
C PHE A 65 9.01 0.14 2.33
N TRP A 66 10.08 0.93 2.41
CA TRP A 66 10.68 1.58 1.25
C TRP A 66 11.36 0.58 0.31
N VAL A 67 12.09 -0.40 0.85
CA VAL A 67 12.70 -1.46 0.03
C VAL A 67 11.66 -2.45 -0.50
N HIS A 68 10.55 -2.67 0.23
CA HIS A 68 9.43 -3.45 -0.28
C HIS A 68 8.78 -2.76 -1.49
N HIS A 69 8.50 -1.45 -1.38
CA HIS A 69 7.93 -0.68 -2.47
C HIS A 69 8.89 -0.50 -3.66
N ASP A 70 10.21 -0.49 -3.43
CA ASP A 70 11.20 -0.50 -4.51
C ASP A 70 11.12 -1.78 -5.36
N MET A 71 10.95 -2.95 -4.73
CA MET A 71 10.72 -4.20 -5.48
C MET A 71 9.39 -4.18 -6.25
N MET A 72 8.35 -3.56 -5.69
CA MET A 72 7.06 -3.40 -6.37
C MET A 72 7.19 -2.49 -7.60
N ASP A 73 7.90 -1.36 -7.49
CA ASP A 73 8.17 -0.45 -8.61
C ASP A 73 9.04 -1.11 -9.69
N ARG A 74 10.05 -1.90 -9.28
CA ARG A 74 10.85 -2.73 -10.20
C ARG A 74 9.99 -3.70 -10.99
N MET A 75 9.11 -4.44 -10.32
CA MET A 75 8.19 -5.37 -10.99
C MET A 75 7.26 -4.64 -11.96
N TRP A 76 6.77 -3.46 -11.57
CA TRP A 76 5.90 -2.65 -12.41
C TRP A 76 6.64 -2.11 -13.65
N THR A 77 7.86 -1.61 -13.47
CA THR A 77 8.76 -1.16 -14.55
C THR A 77 9.01 -2.27 -15.56
N PHE A 78 9.35 -3.48 -15.09
CA PHE A 78 9.56 -4.65 -15.96
C PHE A 78 8.28 -5.07 -16.69
N TRP A 79 7.14 -5.00 -16.01
CA TRP A 79 5.86 -5.21 -16.67
C TRP A 79 5.66 -4.16 -17.77
N GLN A 80 5.87 -2.86 -17.52
CA GLN A 80 5.71 -1.82 -18.54
C GLN A 80 6.65 -2.00 -19.74
N ALA A 81 7.89 -2.43 -19.51
CA ALA A 81 8.91 -2.62 -20.56
C ALA A 81 8.52 -3.64 -21.64
N ILE A 82 7.60 -4.59 -21.36
CA ILE A 82 7.13 -5.57 -22.36
C ILE A 82 6.39 -4.89 -23.53
N ASN A 83 5.68 -3.78 -23.28
CA ASN A 83 5.05 -2.96 -24.34
C ASN A 83 4.85 -1.52 -23.83
N PRO A 84 5.89 -0.67 -23.88
CA PRO A 84 5.87 0.64 -23.23
C PRO A 84 4.78 1.56 -23.80
N ASN A 85 4.59 1.55 -25.12
CA ASN A 85 3.59 2.36 -25.81
C ASN A 85 2.16 2.12 -25.29
N LYS A 86 1.85 0.89 -24.88
CA LYS A 86 0.56 0.55 -24.30
C LYS A 86 0.57 0.74 -22.78
N ARG A 87 1.59 0.21 -22.11
CA ARG A 87 1.59 0.01 -20.65
C ARG A 87 1.91 1.28 -19.86
N HIS A 88 2.51 2.30 -20.47
CA HIS A 88 2.65 3.62 -19.84
C HIS A 88 1.32 4.38 -19.75
N CYS A 89 0.29 3.93 -20.48
CA CYS A 89 -1.03 4.58 -20.53
C CYS A 89 -2.17 3.67 -20.06
N GLU A 90 -1.89 2.46 -19.59
CA GLU A 90 -2.90 1.42 -19.34
C GLU A 90 -3.43 1.45 -17.91
N PHE A 91 -4.71 1.81 -17.77
CA PHE A 91 -5.50 1.62 -16.55
C PHE A 91 -6.52 0.53 -16.83
N ASN A 92 -6.24 -0.71 -16.41
CA ASN A 92 -6.99 -1.94 -16.74
C ASN A 92 -8.50 -1.94 -16.36
N GLY A 93 -9.07 -0.82 -15.90
CA GLY A 93 -10.51 -0.65 -15.62
C GLY A 93 -11.06 -1.56 -14.50
N ARG A 94 -10.17 -2.29 -13.83
CA ARG A 94 -10.47 -3.17 -12.70
C ARG A 94 -10.88 -2.34 -11.47
N PRO A 95 -11.35 -2.94 -10.36
CA PRO A 95 -11.79 -2.19 -9.19
C PRO A 95 -10.78 -1.16 -8.66
N TYR A 96 -9.48 -1.42 -8.85
CA TYR A 96 -8.37 -0.53 -8.45
C TYR A 96 -7.85 0.41 -9.55
N GLY A 97 -8.51 0.48 -10.70
CA GLY A 97 -8.25 1.46 -11.77
C GLY A 97 -9.05 2.76 -11.62
N HIS A 98 -9.51 3.05 -10.41
CA HIS A 98 -10.37 4.20 -10.09
C HIS A 98 -9.71 5.05 -9.01
N ASN A 99 -10.13 6.31 -8.89
CA ASN A 99 -9.59 7.21 -7.86
C ASN A 99 -10.13 6.93 -6.45
N THR A 100 -10.91 5.86 -6.28
CA THR A 100 -11.48 5.44 -5.01
C THR A 100 -11.10 3.98 -4.73
N TRP A 101 -10.87 3.68 -3.46
CA TRP A 101 -10.49 2.34 -3.03
C TRP A 101 -11.55 1.31 -3.42
N ALA A 102 -11.14 0.28 -4.16
CA ALA A 102 -12.02 -0.77 -4.67
C ALA A 102 -13.29 -0.24 -5.38
N ASN A 103 -13.19 0.94 -6.03
CA ASN A 103 -14.31 1.63 -6.68
C ASN A 103 -15.48 1.94 -5.71
N LYS A 104 -15.18 2.30 -4.46
CA LYS A 104 -16.18 2.67 -3.45
C LYS A 104 -15.88 4.06 -2.86
N PRO A 105 -16.80 5.04 -3.00
CA PRO A 105 -18.02 5.02 -3.82
C PRO A 105 -17.72 5.06 -5.35
N PRO A 106 -18.62 4.53 -6.21
CA PRO A 106 -18.46 4.55 -7.68
C PRO A 106 -19.07 5.80 -8.37
N PRO A 107 -18.49 6.37 -9.47
CA PRO A 107 -17.05 6.49 -9.77
C PRO A 107 -16.58 7.87 -10.31
N ARG A 108 -15.25 8.09 -10.24
CA ARG A 108 -14.41 8.77 -11.27
C ARG A 108 -13.24 7.84 -11.62
N LYS A 109 -13.06 7.48 -12.89
CA LYS A 109 -11.94 6.64 -13.36
C LYS A 109 -10.60 7.36 -13.17
N ALA A 110 -9.53 6.59 -12.96
CA ALA A 110 -8.18 7.13 -13.06
C ALA A 110 -7.88 7.53 -14.51
N SER A 111 -7.13 8.61 -14.67
CA SER A 111 -6.64 9.09 -15.97
C SER A 111 -5.23 9.64 -15.81
N LEU A 112 -4.49 9.81 -16.91
CA LEU A 112 -3.11 10.32 -16.87
C LEU A 112 -3.05 11.76 -16.32
N GLU A 113 -4.12 12.52 -16.47
CA GLU A 113 -4.28 13.87 -15.94
C GLU A 113 -4.72 13.88 -14.46
N GLY A 114 -4.94 12.70 -13.87
CA GLY A 114 -5.30 12.56 -12.47
C GLY A 114 -4.21 13.13 -11.57
N PRO A 115 -4.54 14.03 -10.63
CA PRO A 115 -3.55 14.63 -9.74
C PRO A 115 -3.08 13.62 -8.69
N ILE A 116 -1.78 13.63 -8.41
CA ILE A 116 -1.17 12.99 -7.24
C ILE A 116 -0.69 14.13 -6.33
N ASP A 117 -1.16 14.14 -5.09
CA ASP A 117 -0.76 15.13 -4.09
C ASP A 117 -0.13 14.45 -2.88
N MET A 118 1.10 14.84 -2.55
CA MET A 118 1.86 14.31 -1.42
C MET A 118 1.77 15.21 -0.18
N GLY A 119 0.96 16.27 -0.21
CA GLY A 119 0.74 17.16 0.93
C GLY A 119 2.04 17.82 1.40
N TYR A 120 2.38 17.67 2.68
CA TYR A 120 3.63 18.23 3.21
C TYR A 120 4.87 17.37 2.91
N ALA A 121 4.70 16.14 2.44
CA ALA A 121 5.81 15.24 2.15
C ALA A 121 6.48 15.55 0.79
N GLY A 122 5.79 16.25 -0.12
CA GLY A 122 6.30 16.58 -1.44
C GLY A 122 5.35 17.44 -2.26
N GLY A 123 5.78 17.81 -3.47
CA GLY A 123 4.95 18.58 -4.40
C GLY A 123 3.82 17.72 -5.02
N SER A 124 2.85 18.40 -5.63
CA SER A 124 1.83 17.73 -6.43
C SER A 124 2.34 17.46 -7.86
N THR A 125 1.90 16.35 -8.45
CA THR A 125 2.18 15.96 -9.85
C THR A 125 0.92 15.37 -10.49
N VAL A 126 1.01 14.89 -11.72
CA VAL A 126 -0.04 14.13 -12.39
C VAL A 126 0.44 12.72 -12.70
N ILE A 127 -0.49 11.76 -12.79
CA ILE A 127 -0.15 10.35 -13.01
C ILE A 127 0.72 10.18 -14.26
N GLY A 128 0.42 10.88 -15.36
CA GLY A 128 1.16 10.77 -16.62
C GLY A 128 2.65 11.13 -16.53
N GLU A 129 3.02 12.04 -15.63
CA GLU A 129 4.43 12.44 -15.43
C GLU A 129 5.25 11.38 -14.68
N VAL A 130 4.60 10.40 -14.04
CA VAL A 130 5.23 9.38 -13.19
C VAL A 130 5.07 7.95 -13.72
N MET A 131 4.58 7.77 -14.95
CA MET A 131 4.38 6.44 -15.55
C MET A 131 5.65 5.82 -16.13
N ASP A 132 6.75 6.57 -16.23
CA ASP A 132 8.01 6.15 -16.84
C ASP A 132 9.20 6.63 -16.00
N THR A 133 10.03 5.69 -15.57
CA THR A 133 11.18 5.91 -14.68
C THR A 133 12.33 6.69 -15.33
N LEU A 134 12.27 6.87 -16.65
CA LEU A 134 13.26 7.62 -17.45
C LEU A 134 12.76 8.97 -17.94
N SER A 135 11.51 9.35 -17.67
CA SER A 135 10.91 10.61 -18.10
C SER A 135 10.31 11.42 -16.94
N GLY A 136 9.74 12.59 -17.23
CA GLY A 136 9.18 13.48 -16.21
C GLY A 136 10.24 13.88 -15.16
N PRO A 137 9.95 13.79 -13.85
CA PRO A 137 10.91 14.06 -12.79
C PRO A 137 11.88 12.90 -12.51
N PHE A 138 11.67 11.72 -13.09
CA PHE A 138 12.44 10.52 -12.78
C PHE A 138 13.62 10.31 -13.74
N ARG A 139 14.74 9.82 -13.18
CA ARG A 139 15.98 9.50 -13.93
C ARG A 139 16.66 8.28 -13.32
N TYR A 140 15.96 7.16 -13.22
CA TYR A 140 16.49 5.93 -12.61
C TYR A 140 16.12 4.68 -13.41
N PHE A 141 16.87 3.60 -13.20
CA PHE A 141 16.59 2.27 -13.76
C PHE A 141 17.02 1.18 -12.77
N TYR A 142 16.45 -0.01 -12.96
CA TYR A 142 16.72 -1.19 -12.12
C TYR A 142 17.71 -2.14 -12.79
N LEU A 143 18.64 -2.68 -11.99
CA LEU A 143 19.61 -3.72 -12.38
C LEU A 143 19.11 -5.12 -11.98
#